data_AF-A0A4D7BX84-F1
#
_entry.id   AF-A0A4D7BX84-F1
#
_cell.length_a   1.000
_cell.length_b   1.000
_cell.length_c   1.000
_cell.angle_alpha   90.00
_cell.angle_beta   90.00
_cell.angle_gamma   90.00
#
_symmetry.space_group_name_H-M   'P 1'
#
loop_
_entity.id
_entity.type
_entity.pdbx_description
1 polymer ?
#
loop_
_entity_poly.entity_id
_entity_poly.type
_entity_poly.pdbx_seq_one_letter_code
_entity_poly.pdbx_strand_id
1 'polypeptide(L)' 'MKGVGPKILKLLNDLGIYTFAQIAAWTPAQIAWIEGKLDFKGRVTRENWVDQAKTLSGQA' A
#
# COMPACT_ATOMS: atom_id res chain seq x y z
N MET A 1 -0.13 -5.33 8.62
CA MET A 1 -0.11 -5.56 7.17
C MET A 1 1.19 -6.24 6.79
N LYS A 2 1.14 -7.39 6.10
CA LYS A 2 2.36 -8.11 5.69
C LYS A 2 3.06 -7.35 4.55
N GLY A 3 4.39 -7.32 4.57
CA GLY A 3 5.19 -6.66 3.55
C GLY A 3 5.40 -5.15 3.72
N VAL A 4 4.73 -4.50 4.68
CA VAL A 4 4.90 -3.07 5.03
C VAL A 4 5.74 -2.96 6.30
N GLY A 5 7.05 -2.69 6.14
CA GLY A 5 7.97 -2.42 7.26
C GLY A 5 8.10 -0.91 7.58
N PRO A 6 8.86 -0.54 8.64
CA PRO A 6 8.98 0.85 9.11
C PRO A 6 9.40 1.87 8.04
N LYS A 7 10.34 1.49 7.15
CA LYS A 7 10.79 2.35 6.04
C LYS A 7 9.67 2.64 5.02
N ILE A 8 8.88 1.62 4.70
CA ILE A 8 7.75 1.74 3.78
C ILE A 8 6.64 2.58 4.41
N LEU A 9 6.35 2.34 5.70
CA LEU A 9 5.36 3.13 6.42
C LEU A 9 5.73 4.62 6.41
N LYS A 10 7.00 4.94 6.68
CA LYS A 10 7.52 6.31 6.60
C LYS A 10 7.31 6.90 5.20
N LEU A 11 7.69 6.17 4.15
CA LEU A 11 7.46 6.61 2.77
C LEU A 11 5.98 6.87 2.50
N LEU A 12 5.09 5.96 2.87
CA LEU A 12 3.64 6.12 2.67
C LEU A 12 3.12 7.36 3.40
N ASN A 13 3.56 7.60 4.64
CA ASN A 13 3.20 8.78 5.41
C ASN A 13 3.76 10.08 4.78
N ASP A 14 4.99 10.06 4.27
CA ASP A 14 5.59 11.19 3.54
C ASP A 14 4.82 11.47 2.23
N LEU A 15 4.15 10.46 1.66
CA LEU A 15 3.27 10.57 0.49
C LEU A 15 1.80 10.89 0.85
N GLY A 16 1.48 11.13 2.13
CA GLY A 16 0.13 11.50 2.59
C GLY A 16 -0.84 10.31 2.80
N ILE A 17 -0.33 9.08 2.83
CA ILE A 17 -1.11 7.86 3.07
C ILE A 17 -0.94 7.46 4.54
N TYR A 18 -2.03 7.53 5.30
CA TYR A 18 -2.04 7.30 6.75
C TYR A 18 -3.01 6.21 7.20
N THR A 19 -3.96 5.83 6.34
CA THR A 19 -5.03 4.89 6.70
C THR A 19 -5.09 3.69 5.76
N PHE A 20 -5.54 2.55 6.26
CA PHE A 20 -5.78 1.37 5.43
C PHE A 20 -6.87 1.61 4.38
N ALA A 21 -7.87 2.46 4.66
CA ALA A 21 -8.91 2.80 3.70
C ALA A 21 -8.35 3.48 2.43
N GLN A 22 -7.32 4.32 2.57
CA GLN A 22 -6.64 4.92 1.41
C GLN A 22 -5.94 3.86 0.55
N ILE A 23 -5.31 2.87 1.18
CA ILE A 23 -4.63 1.77 0.49
C ILE A 23 -5.65 0.84 -0.19
N ALA A 24 -6.77 0.55 0.48
CA ALA A 24 -7.86 -0.26 -0.03
C ALA A 24 -8.52 0.35 -1.28
N ALA A 25 -8.49 1.68 -1.40
CA ALA A 25 -9.03 2.44 -2.53
C ALA A 25 -8.06 2.61 -3.71
N TRP A 26 -6.84 2.05 -3.65
CA TRP A 26 -5.87 2.22 -4.73
C TRP A 26 -6.34 1.59 -6.04
N THR A 27 -6.23 2.39 -7.09
CA THR A 27 -6.38 1.96 -8.49
C THR A 27 -5.10 1.32 -9.02
N PRO A 28 -5.16 0.57 -10.15
CA PRO A 28 -3.96 0.02 -10.79
C PRO A 28 -2.88 1.08 -11.09
N ALA A 29 -3.28 2.30 -11.45
CA ALA A 29 -2.37 3.41 -11.70
C ALA A 29 -1.67 3.89 -10.41
N GLN A 30 -2.40 3.96 -9.29
CA GLN A 30 -1.82 4.32 -8.00
C GLN A 30 -0.88 3.22 -7.47
N ILE A 31 -1.24 1.94 -7.68
CA ILE A 31 -0.35 0.82 -7.36
C ILE A 31 0.97 0.97 -8.13
N ALA A 32 0.91 1.17 -9.44
CA ALA A 32 2.10 1.35 -10.27
C ALA A 32 2.93 2.56 -9.84
N TRP A 33 2.29 3.67 -9.46
CA TRP A 33 2.96 4.85 -8.95
C TRP A 33 3.69 4.58 -7.62
N ILE A 34 3.02 3.92 -6.66
CA ILE A 34 3.63 3.53 -5.37
C ILE A 34 4.77 2.55 -5.59
N GLU A 35 4.60 1.54 -6.45
CA GLU A 35 5.66 0.59 -6.78
C GLU A 35 6.88 1.27 -7.40
N GLY A 36 6.69 2.36 -8.15
CA GLY A 36 7.77 3.20 -8.66
C GLY A 36 8.53 4.00 -7.59
N LYS A 37 7.94 4.19 -6.40
CA LYS A 37 8.57 4.86 -5.24
C LYS A 37 9.24 3.89 -4.28
N LEU A 38 8.95 2.60 -4.39
CA LEU A 38 9.55 1.56 -3.56
C LEU A 38 10.88 1.10 -4.15
N ASP A 39 11.85 0.79 -3.28
CA ASP A 39 13.12 0.17 -3.69
C ASP A 39 12.91 -1.18 -4.39
N PHE A 40 11.82 -1.88 -4.03
CA PHE A 40 11.45 -3.18 -4.58
C PHE A 40 10.11 -3.08 -5.33
N LYS A 41 10.20 -3.00 -6.66
CA LYS A 41 9.05 -2.98 -7.57
C LYS A 41 8.24 -4.28 -7.47
N GLY A 42 6.94 -4.22 -7.74
CA GLY A 42 6.05 -5.38 -7.70
C GLY A 42 5.63 -5.85 -6.31
N ARG A 43 6.13 -5.24 -5.23
CA ARG A 43 5.85 -5.68 -3.85
C ARG A 43 4.39 -5.46 -3.45
N VAL A 44 3.78 -4.35 -3.88
CA VAL A 44 2.39 -4.01 -3.54
C VAL A 44 1.44 -5.08 -4.09
N THR A 45 1.67 -5.49 -5.34
CA THR A 45 0.90 -6.54 -6.01
C THR A 45 1.21 -7.92 -5.46
N ARG A 46 2.50 -8.30 -5.35
CA ARG A 46 2.92 -9.62 -4.86
C ARG A 46 2.40 -9.95 -3.47
N GLU A 47 2.37 -8.95 -2.59
CA GLU A 47 1.91 -9.11 -1.21
C GLU A 47 0.42 -8.77 -1.06
N ASN A 48 -0.34 -8.55 -2.15
CA ASN A 48 -1.78 -8.25 -2.12
C ASN A 48 -2.17 -7.14 -1.13
N TRP A 49 -1.46 -6.01 -1.19
CA TRP A 49 -1.65 -4.92 -0.22
C TRP A 49 -3.07 -4.36 -0.20
N VAL A 50 -3.68 -4.18 -1.36
CA VAL A 50 -5.04 -3.64 -1.47
C VAL A 50 -6.04 -4.54 -0.77
N ASP A 51 -5.97 -5.86 -1.00
CA ASP A 51 -6.91 -6.81 -0.39
C ASP A 51 -6.70 -6.94 1.12
N GLN A 52 -5.44 -6.97 1.58
CA GLN A 52 -5.14 -6.90 3.01
C GLN A 52 -5.69 -5.61 3.65
N ALA A 53 -5.57 -4.48 2.95
CA ALA A 53 -6.04 -3.19 3.45
C ALA A 53 -7.58 -3.13 3.50
N LYS A 54 -8.30 -3.76 2.57
CA LYS A 54 -9.76 -3.91 2.64
C LYS A 54 -10.17 -4.67 3.90
N THR A 55 -9.54 -5.81 4.17
CA THR A 55 -9.79 -6.57 5.42
C THR A 55 -9.48 -5.76 6.67
N LEU A 56 -8.37 -5.02 6.70
CA LEU A 56 -7.95 -4.23 7.86
C LEU A 56 -8.77 -2.95 8.07
N SER A 57 -9.41 -2.41 7.02
CA SER A 57 -10.26 -1.22 7.10
C SER A 57 -11.73 -1.54 7.32
N GLY A 58 -12.12 -2.81 7.41
CA GLY A 58 -13.52 -3.24 7.52
C GLY A 58 -14.31 -3.10 6.21
N GLN A 59 -13.62 -3.07 5.06
CA GLN A 59 -14.20 -3.04 3.71
C GLN A 59 -14.21 -4.43 3.04
N ALA A 60 -14.02 -5.50 3.81
CA ALA A 60 -14.03 -6.88 3.32
C ALA A 60 -15.44 -7.48 3.34
#